data_AF-A0A0K8QA89-F1
#
_entry.id   AF-A0A0K8QA89-F1
#
_cell.length_a   1.000
_cell.length_b   1.000
_cell.length_c   1.000
_cell.angle_alpha   90.00
_cell.angle_beta   90.00
_cell.angle_gamma   90.00
#
_symmetry.space_group_name_H-M   'P 1'
#
loop_
_entity.id
_entity.type
_entity.pdbx_description
1 polymer ?
#
loop_
_entity_poly.entity_id
_entity_poly.type
_entity_poly.pdbx_seq_one_letter_code
_entity_poly.pdbx_strand_id
1 'polypeptide(L)'
;MPTRELAVQVAKDLENAATKRNARIATIYGGRAYEPQVDALQKGVEIVVGTPGRLIDLFKQKHLSLKNVKMVILDEADEMLDLGFLPDVETLIAGTPAVRQTLLFSATMPGPVIAMARRYMTQPTHIRAADPDDEGLTKRDIRQLIYRAHSMDKVEVVARILQARGRGRTIIFTKTKRTAAKVAEELVDRGFA
;
A
#
# COMPACT_ATOMS: atom_id res chain seq x y z
N MET A 1 -2.44 -5.56 -3.64
CA MET A 1 -1.77 -4.79 -2.56
C MET A 1 -0.30 -4.60 -2.92
N PRO A 2 0.31 -3.42 -2.72
CA PRO A 2 1.71 -3.18 -3.01
C PRO A 2 2.64 -3.99 -2.10
N THR A 3 2.26 -4.17 -0.83
CA THR A 3 3.10 -4.78 0.21
C THR A 3 2.49 -6.05 0.79
N ARG A 4 3.34 -6.87 1.42
CA ARG A 4 2.93 -8.08 2.13
C ARG A 4 2.06 -7.74 3.33
N GLU A 5 2.45 -6.72 4.08
CA GLU A 5 1.82 -6.29 5.31
C GLU A 5 0.36 -5.89 5.05
N LEU A 6 0.14 -5.09 4.00
CA LEU A 6 -1.21 -4.70 3.59
C LEU A 6 -2.02 -5.90 3.07
N ALA A 7 -1.41 -6.81 2.29
CA ALA A 7 -2.08 -8.03 1.84
C ALA A 7 -2.59 -8.89 3.01
N VAL A 8 -1.79 -9.05 4.06
CA VAL A 8 -2.18 -9.80 5.26
C VAL A 8 -3.29 -9.08 6.04
N GLN A 9 -3.20 -7.75 6.17
CA GLN A 9 -4.23 -6.98 6.85
C GLN A 9 -5.58 -7.10 6.13
N VAL A 10 -5.61 -6.87 4.82
CA VAL A 10 -6.83 -6.95 4.02
C VAL A 10 -7.40 -8.36 4.02
N ALA A 11 -6.57 -9.40 3.95
CA ALA A 11 -7.03 -10.78 4.04
C ALA A 11 -7.72 -11.07 5.38
N LYS A 12 -7.16 -10.59 6.50
CA LYS A 12 -7.76 -10.75 7.82
C LYS A 12 -9.11 -10.04 7.93
N ASP A 13 -9.22 -8.83 7.36
CA ASP A 13 -10.49 -8.09 7.35
C ASP A 13 -11.55 -8.80 6.51
N LEU A 14 -11.15 -9.37 5.38
CA LEU A 14 -12.02 -10.18 4.53
C LEU A 14 -12.44 -11.49 5.21
N GLU A 15 -11.54 -12.16 5.94
CA GLU A 15 -11.87 -13.36 6.72
C GLU A 15 -12.93 -13.06 7.77
N ASN A 16 -12.77 -11.94 8.49
CA ASN A 16 -13.76 -11.47 9.46
C ASN A 16 -15.11 -11.20 8.78
N ALA A 17 -15.11 -10.50 7.65
CA ALA A 17 -16.33 -10.20 6.88
C ALA A 17 -16.99 -11.47 6.29
N ALA A 18 -16.19 -12.47 5.91
CA ALA A 18 -16.63 -13.72 5.29
C ALA A 18 -17.18 -14.75 6.29
N THR A 19 -17.08 -14.50 7.61
CA THR A 19 -17.52 -15.42 8.67
C THR A 19 -18.93 -15.99 8.46
N LYS A 20 -19.85 -15.19 7.89
CA LYS A 20 -21.26 -15.60 7.63
C LYS A 20 -21.51 -16.14 6.22
N ARG A 21 -20.51 -16.15 5.34
CA ARG A 21 -20.64 -16.46 3.91
C ARG A 21 -19.77 -17.63 3.44
N ASN A 22 -18.95 -18.20 4.33
CA ASN A 22 -18.07 -19.35 4.07
C ASN A 22 -17.20 -19.20 2.80
N ALA A 23 -16.77 -17.96 2.50
CA ALA A 23 -15.88 -17.69 1.38
C ALA A 23 -14.44 -18.03 1.77
N ARG A 24 -13.74 -18.77 0.92
CA ARG A 24 -12.34 -19.17 1.11
C ARG A 24 -11.45 -18.09 0.52
N ILE A 25 -10.49 -17.64 1.33
CA ILE A 25 -9.57 -16.55 0.99
C ILE A 25 -8.15 -17.13 0.97
N ALA A 26 -7.42 -16.91 -0.13
CA ALA A 26 -5.99 -17.19 -0.22
C ALA A 26 -5.19 -15.89 -0.17
N THR A 27 -4.18 -15.86 0.69
CA THR A 27 -3.24 -14.73 0.77
C THR A 27 -1.91 -15.09 0.10
N ILE A 28 -1.52 -14.35 -0.93
CA ILE A 28 -0.43 -14.69 -1.85
C ILE A 28 0.63 -13.58 -1.88
N TYR A 29 1.82 -13.86 -1.35
CA TYR A 29 2.91 -12.89 -1.30
C TYR A 29 4.29 -13.55 -1.15
N GLY A 30 5.34 -12.77 -1.42
CA GLY A 30 6.74 -13.19 -1.35
C GLY A 30 7.28 -13.40 0.07
N GLY A 31 8.41 -14.10 0.21
CA GLY A 31 9.02 -14.39 1.54
C GLY A 31 8.33 -15.50 2.33
N ARG A 32 7.46 -16.27 1.68
CA ARG A 32 6.88 -17.54 2.14
C ARG A 32 7.07 -18.62 1.07
N ALA A 33 7.12 -19.88 1.50
CA ALA A 33 7.15 -21.04 0.62
C ALA A 33 5.99 -21.04 -0.39
N TYR A 34 6.21 -21.65 -1.55
CA TYR A 34 5.21 -21.71 -2.63
C TYR A 34 4.14 -22.75 -2.31
N GLU A 35 4.56 -23.90 -1.79
CA GLU A 35 3.75 -25.10 -1.61
C GLU A 35 2.43 -24.81 -0.85
N PRO A 36 2.42 -24.13 0.32
CA PRO A 36 1.18 -23.86 1.02
C PRO A 36 0.22 -22.95 0.24
N GLN A 37 0.75 -22.03 -0.59
CA GLN A 37 -0.06 -21.13 -1.42
C GLN A 37 -0.62 -21.88 -2.64
N VAL A 38 0.15 -22.78 -3.23
CA VAL A 38 -0.29 -23.64 -4.33
C VAL A 38 -1.37 -24.61 -3.84
N ASP A 39 -1.17 -25.25 -2.69
CA ASP A 39 -2.14 -26.16 -2.08
C ASP A 39 -3.47 -25.46 -1.79
N ALA A 40 -3.42 -24.21 -1.30
CA ALA A 40 -4.61 -23.40 -1.07
C ALA A 40 -5.36 -23.12 -2.37
N LEU A 41 -4.65 -22.77 -3.45
CA LEU A 41 -5.25 -22.55 -4.77
C LEU A 41 -5.86 -23.82 -5.35
N GLN A 42 -5.20 -24.98 -5.19
CA GLN A 42 -5.68 -26.26 -5.69
C GLN A 42 -6.97 -26.72 -5.00
N LYS A 43 -7.14 -26.41 -3.70
CA LYS A 43 -8.41 -26.64 -2.97
C LYS A 43 -9.56 -25.77 -3.49
N GLY A 44 -9.26 -24.74 -4.27
CA GLY A 44 -10.20 -23.75 -4.77
C GLY A 44 -10.47 -22.65 -3.75
N VAL A 45 -10.51 -21.41 -4.24
CA VAL A 45 -10.78 -20.20 -3.44
C VAL A 45 -11.68 -19.24 -4.18
N GLU A 46 -12.50 -18.50 -3.43
CA GLU A 46 -13.38 -17.45 -3.97
C GLU A 46 -12.64 -16.11 -4.09
N ILE A 47 -11.69 -15.84 -3.18
CA ILE A 47 -10.97 -14.57 -3.12
C ILE A 47 -9.47 -14.83 -3.01
N VAL A 48 -8.70 -14.09 -3.80
CA VAL A 48 -7.24 -14.05 -3.71
C VAL A 48 -6.81 -12.63 -3.36
N VAL A 49 -6.07 -12.48 -2.27
CA VAL A 49 -5.43 -11.22 -1.85
C VAL A 49 -3.94 -11.39 -2.00
N GLY A 50 -3.25 -10.49 -2.70
CA GLY A 50 -1.82 -10.66 -2.87
C GLY A 50 -1.03 -9.48 -3.41
N THR A 51 0.28 -9.69 -3.42
CA THR A 51 1.27 -8.78 -4.01
C THR A 51 1.54 -9.14 -5.48
N PRO A 52 1.68 -8.16 -6.39
CA PRO A 52 1.83 -8.39 -7.83
C PRO A 52 2.89 -9.43 -8.19
N GLY A 53 4.12 -9.31 -7.65
CA GLY A 53 5.23 -10.20 -7.97
C GLY A 53 4.93 -11.69 -7.73
N ARG A 54 4.37 -12.04 -6.56
CA ARG A 54 4.03 -13.46 -6.29
C ARG A 54 2.82 -13.93 -7.10
N LEU A 55 1.83 -13.06 -7.33
CA LEU A 55 0.66 -13.40 -8.12
C LEU A 55 1.04 -13.70 -9.57
N ILE A 56 1.91 -12.87 -10.18
CA ILE A 56 2.34 -13.07 -11.56
C ILE A 56 3.19 -14.34 -11.70
N ASP A 57 4.01 -14.67 -10.71
CA ASP A 57 4.76 -15.94 -10.70
C ASP A 57 3.83 -17.14 -10.75
N LEU A 58 2.85 -17.21 -9.85
CA LEU A 58 1.90 -18.32 -9.78
C LEU A 58 0.99 -18.38 -11.00
N PHE A 59 0.66 -17.21 -11.58
CA PHE A 59 -0.10 -17.13 -12.84
C PHE A 59 0.72 -17.67 -14.02
N LYS A 60 1.99 -17.26 -14.16
CA LYS A 60 2.91 -17.74 -15.21
C LYS A 60 3.18 -19.25 -15.09
N GLN A 61 3.29 -19.76 -13.87
CA GLN A 61 3.44 -21.19 -13.58
C GLN A 61 2.13 -22.00 -13.73
N LYS A 62 1.01 -21.33 -14.05
CA LYS A 62 -0.33 -21.94 -14.20
C LYS A 62 -0.91 -22.56 -12.92
N HIS A 63 -0.35 -22.23 -11.76
CA HIS A 63 -0.94 -22.57 -10.46
C HIS A 63 -2.13 -21.68 -10.12
N LEU A 64 -2.14 -20.44 -10.61
CA LEU A 64 -3.25 -19.50 -10.49
C LEU A 64 -3.94 -19.32 -11.85
N SER A 65 -5.25 -19.56 -11.90
CA SER A 65 -6.09 -19.27 -13.07
C SER A 65 -6.97 -18.07 -12.80
N LEU A 66 -6.91 -17.06 -13.67
CA LEU A 66 -7.68 -15.82 -13.56
C LEU A 66 -8.93 -15.79 -14.45
N LYS A 67 -9.22 -16.89 -15.16
CA LYS A 67 -10.27 -16.96 -16.19
C LYS A 67 -11.69 -16.73 -15.69
N ASN A 68 -11.94 -16.95 -14.40
CA ASN A 68 -13.28 -16.82 -13.79
C ASN A 68 -13.41 -15.57 -12.91
N VAL A 69 -12.42 -14.68 -12.94
CA VAL A 69 -12.41 -13.46 -12.13
C VAL A 69 -13.48 -12.49 -12.64
N LYS A 70 -14.41 -12.11 -11.75
CA LYS A 70 -15.47 -11.13 -12.03
C LYS A 70 -15.18 -9.74 -11.45
N MET A 71 -14.23 -9.65 -10.52
CA MET A 71 -13.87 -8.42 -9.83
C MET A 71 -12.36 -8.35 -9.66
N VAL A 72 -11.77 -7.21 -10.01
CA VAL A 72 -10.36 -6.88 -9.76
C VAL A 72 -10.31 -5.63 -8.90
N ILE A 73 -9.49 -5.66 -7.85
CA ILE A 73 -9.27 -4.52 -6.96
C ILE A 73 -7.78 -4.22 -6.95
N LEU A 74 -7.44 -3.00 -7.36
CA LEU A 74 -6.12 -2.41 -7.16
C LEU A 74 -6.22 -1.44 -6.00
N ASP A 75 -5.34 -1.59 -5.02
CA ASP A 75 -5.29 -0.76 -3.83
C ASP A 75 -3.88 -0.22 -3.67
N GLU A 76 -3.75 1.04 -3.26
CA GLU A 76 -2.51 1.82 -3.27
C GLU A 76 -1.77 1.73 -4.63
N ALA A 77 -2.48 2.07 -5.71
CA ALA A 77 -1.96 1.96 -7.07
C ALA A 77 -0.75 2.87 -7.37
N ASP A 78 -0.64 4.00 -6.67
CA ASP A 78 0.53 4.88 -6.68
C ASP A 78 1.75 4.25 -6.01
N GLU A 79 1.58 3.60 -4.85
CA GLU A 79 2.67 2.83 -4.23
C GLU A 79 3.11 1.67 -5.14
N MET A 80 2.17 0.99 -5.83
CA MET A 80 2.53 -0.02 -6.82
C MET A 80 3.38 0.56 -7.97
N LEU A 81 3.15 1.81 -8.35
CA LEU A 81 4.00 2.51 -9.32
C LEU A 81 5.40 2.77 -8.76
N ASP A 82 5.49 3.28 -7.53
CA ASP A 82 6.76 3.60 -6.89
C ASP A 82 7.64 2.35 -6.69
N LEU A 83 7.02 1.20 -6.45
CA LEU A 83 7.68 -0.10 -6.37
C LEU A 83 7.94 -0.77 -7.73
N GLY A 84 7.49 -0.16 -8.83
CA GLY A 84 7.71 -0.66 -10.19
C GLY A 84 6.83 -1.85 -10.59
N PHE A 85 5.71 -2.09 -9.90
CA PHE A 85 4.84 -3.24 -10.13
C PHE A 85 3.78 -3.06 -11.22
N LEU A 86 3.61 -1.87 -11.80
CA LEU A 86 2.56 -1.66 -12.82
C LEU A 86 2.61 -2.64 -14.00
N PRO A 87 3.77 -2.99 -14.59
CA PRO A 87 3.82 -3.96 -15.67
C PRO A 87 3.30 -5.35 -15.27
N ASP A 88 3.58 -5.77 -14.03
CA ASP A 88 3.09 -7.04 -13.49
C ASP A 88 1.57 -7.01 -13.28
N VAL A 89 1.07 -5.88 -12.77
CA VAL A 89 -0.36 -5.63 -12.58
C VAL A 89 -1.11 -5.64 -13.91
N GLU A 90 -0.59 -4.98 -14.94
CA GLU A 90 -1.17 -4.98 -16.29
C GLU A 90 -1.23 -6.41 -16.86
N THR A 91 -0.20 -7.21 -16.64
CA THR A 91 -0.15 -8.61 -17.09
C THR A 91 -1.23 -9.46 -16.40
N LEU A 92 -1.37 -9.30 -15.07
CA LEU A 92 -2.41 -10.00 -14.31
C LEU A 92 -3.81 -9.60 -14.77
N ILE A 93 -4.05 -8.31 -14.98
CA ILE A 93 -5.35 -7.81 -15.47
C ILE A 93 -5.65 -8.36 -16.87
N ALA A 94 -4.67 -8.38 -17.78
CA ALA A 94 -4.83 -8.96 -19.11
C ALA A 94 -5.18 -10.46 -19.07
N GLY A 95 -4.81 -11.16 -18.00
CA GLY A 95 -5.19 -12.55 -17.74
C GLY A 95 -6.63 -12.77 -17.26
N THR A 96 -7.37 -11.69 -16.95
CA THR A 96 -8.77 -11.75 -16.50
C THR A 96 -9.76 -11.50 -17.64
N PRO A 97 -11.02 -11.95 -17.52
CA PRO A 97 -12.08 -11.63 -18.49
C PRO A 97 -12.23 -10.12 -18.75
N ALA A 98 -12.56 -9.76 -19.99
CA ALA A 98 -12.81 -8.37 -20.38
C ALA A 98 -14.03 -7.78 -19.67
N VAL A 99 -15.09 -8.58 -19.50
CA VAL A 99 -16.30 -8.20 -18.76
C VAL A 99 -16.10 -8.53 -17.28
N ARG A 100 -15.69 -7.53 -16.52
CA ARG A 100 -15.48 -7.61 -15.06
C ARG A 100 -15.67 -6.23 -14.43
N GLN A 101 -15.94 -6.20 -13.13
CA GLN A 101 -15.83 -4.97 -12.35
C GLN A 101 -14.38 -4.72 -11.97
N THR A 102 -13.89 -3.49 -12.13
CA THR A 102 -12.55 -3.10 -11.67
C THR A 102 -12.68 -1.92 -10.72
N LEU A 103 -12.07 -2.02 -9.54
CA LEU A 103 -11.94 -0.95 -8.56
C LEU A 103 -10.46 -0.57 -8.46
N LEU A 104 -10.18 0.73 -8.40
CA LEU A 104 -8.83 1.26 -8.25
C LEU A 104 -8.86 2.30 -7.13
N PHE A 105 -8.08 2.04 -6.09
CA PHE A 105 -7.85 2.94 -4.97
C PHE A 105 -6.40 3.43 -5.02
N SER A 106 -6.23 4.73 -4.84
CA SER A 106 -4.94 5.41 -4.93
C SER A 106 -5.03 6.72 -4.18
N ALA A 107 -3.99 7.08 -3.43
CA ALA A 107 -3.97 8.38 -2.73
C ALA A 107 -3.66 9.52 -3.72
N THR A 108 -2.83 9.23 -4.71
CA THR A 108 -2.46 10.14 -5.79
C THR A 108 -2.77 9.54 -7.16
N MET A 109 -2.89 10.39 -8.18
CA MET A 109 -3.22 9.96 -9.56
C MET A 109 -2.16 10.45 -10.56
N PRO A 110 -0.92 9.92 -10.51
CA PRO A 110 0.09 10.24 -11.51
C PRO A 110 -0.30 9.68 -12.88
N GLY A 111 0.32 10.20 -13.94
CA GLY A 111 0.02 9.85 -15.34
C GLY A 111 -0.09 8.33 -15.61
N PRO A 112 0.86 7.49 -15.16
CA PRO A 112 0.78 6.04 -15.33
C PRO A 112 -0.46 5.39 -14.67
N VAL A 113 -0.84 5.83 -13.47
CA VAL A 113 -2.02 5.31 -12.76
C VAL A 113 -3.31 5.71 -13.50
N ILE A 114 -3.39 6.96 -13.98
CA ILE A 114 -4.51 7.43 -14.81
C ILE A 114 -4.60 6.63 -16.12
N ALA A 115 -3.47 6.39 -16.78
CA ALA A 115 -3.41 5.63 -18.02
C ALA A 115 -3.91 4.19 -17.82
N MET A 116 -3.46 3.53 -16.75
CA MET A 116 -3.93 2.20 -16.37
C MET A 116 -5.44 2.19 -16.10
N ALA A 117 -5.96 3.15 -15.33
CA ALA A 117 -7.39 3.26 -15.04
C ALA A 117 -8.21 3.38 -16.33
N ARG A 118 -7.80 4.26 -17.25
CA ARG A 118 -8.47 4.46 -18.55
C ARG A 118 -8.42 3.21 -19.44
N ARG A 119 -7.32 2.46 -19.40
CA ARG A 119 -7.11 1.28 -20.24
C ARG A 119 -7.90 0.07 -19.76
N TYR A 120 -8.04 -0.11 -18.45
CA TYR A 120 -8.55 -1.36 -17.87
C TYR A 120 -9.88 -1.24 -17.13
N MET A 121 -10.45 -0.04 -17.00
CA MET A 121 -11.76 0.20 -16.41
C MET A 121 -12.75 0.71 -17.46
N THR A 122 -13.98 0.23 -17.41
CA THR A 122 -15.06 0.67 -18.30
C THR A 122 -15.87 1.76 -17.60
N GLN A 123 -15.88 2.98 -18.14
CA GLN A 123 -16.63 4.13 -17.63
C GLN A 123 -16.54 4.29 -16.09
N PRO A 124 -15.33 4.39 -15.51
CA PRO A 124 -15.18 4.41 -14.06
C PRO A 124 -15.80 5.67 -13.46
N THR A 125 -16.61 5.51 -12.42
CA THR A 125 -17.03 6.63 -11.57
C THR A 125 -15.86 7.03 -10.68
N HIS A 126 -15.42 8.27 -10.82
CA HIS A 126 -14.34 8.81 -10.01
C HIS A 126 -14.91 9.41 -8.73
N ILE A 127 -14.57 8.82 -7.60
CA ILE A 127 -15.00 9.26 -6.27
C ILE A 127 -13.78 9.79 -5.55
N ARG A 128 -13.84 11.05 -5.11
CA ARG A 128 -12.84 11.66 -4.24
C ARG A 128 -13.47 11.89 -2.88
N ALA A 129 -12.76 11.49 -1.82
CA ALA A 129 -13.21 11.72 -0.45
C ALA A 129 -13.11 13.20 -0.02
N ALA A 130 -12.32 14.01 -0.73
CA ALA A 130 -12.19 15.45 -0.56
C ALA A 130 -12.72 16.19 -1.79
N ASP A 131 -13.37 17.34 -1.55
CA ASP A 131 -13.99 18.20 -2.58
C ASP A 131 -12.93 18.74 -3.56
N PRO A 132 -13.18 18.91 -4.86
CA PRO A 132 -12.28 19.64 -5.77
C PRO A 132 -11.92 21.07 -5.31
N ASP A 133 -12.76 21.74 -4.52
CA ASP A 133 -12.42 23.02 -3.87
C ASP A 133 -11.53 22.86 -2.61
N ASP A 134 -11.17 21.61 -2.30
CA ASP A 134 -10.33 21.19 -1.19
C ASP A 134 -8.88 20.89 -1.62
N GLU A 135 -8.37 21.59 -2.64
CA GLU A 135 -6.93 21.60 -2.98
C GLU A 135 -6.06 22.29 -1.89
N GLY A 136 -6.61 22.57 -0.70
CA GLY A 136 -5.96 23.34 0.34
C GLY A 136 -6.32 23.06 1.82
N LEU A 137 -7.32 22.24 2.20
CA LEU A 137 -7.64 22.12 3.64
C LEU A 137 -6.68 21.23 4.43
N THR A 138 -5.92 20.32 3.81
CA THR A 138 -4.83 19.64 4.56
C THR A 138 -3.68 20.57 4.95
N LYS A 139 -3.61 21.80 4.42
CA LYS A 139 -2.54 22.74 4.76
C LYS A 139 -2.97 23.94 5.60
N ARG A 140 -4.25 24.31 5.67
CA ARG A 140 -4.65 25.48 6.47
C ARG A 140 -4.45 25.26 7.97
N ASP A 141 -4.68 24.05 8.45
CA ASP A 141 -4.53 23.71 9.88
C ASP A 141 -3.15 23.14 10.23
N ILE A 142 -2.32 22.82 9.25
CA ILE A 142 -0.96 22.31 9.47
C ILE A 142 0.04 23.45 9.32
N ARG A 143 0.52 23.95 10.45
CA ARG A 143 1.63 24.91 10.50
C ARG A 143 2.94 24.23 10.06
N GLN A 144 3.43 24.59 8.88
CA GLN A 144 4.71 24.11 8.36
C GLN A 144 5.82 25.10 8.66
N LEU A 145 6.93 24.61 9.23
CA LEU A 145 8.12 25.41 9.56
C LEU A 145 9.35 24.74 8.97
N ILE A 146 10.25 25.54 8.41
CA ILE A 146 11.49 25.06 7.79
C ILE A 146 12.68 25.65 8.54
N TYR A 147 13.52 24.78 9.10
CA TYR A 147 14.78 25.16 9.76
C TYR A 147 15.95 24.74 8.88
N ARG A 148 16.81 25.70 8.54
CA ARG A 148 18.11 25.42 7.90
C ARG A 148 19.13 25.17 9.01
N ALA A 149 19.73 23.98 8.99
CA ALA A 149 20.73 23.58 9.97
C ALA A 149 21.81 22.73 9.29
N HIS A 150 23.03 22.80 9.82
CA HIS A 150 24.09 21.88 9.43
C HIS A 150 23.69 20.44 9.82
N SER A 151 24.19 19.43 9.10
CA SER A 151 23.81 18.03 9.31
C SER A 151 24.05 17.55 10.75
N MET A 152 25.14 18.02 11.35
CA MET A 152 25.53 17.71 12.73
C MET A 152 24.61 18.35 13.78
N ASP A 153 23.97 19.47 13.44
CA ASP A 153 23.12 20.21 14.39
C ASP A 153 21.67 19.74 14.38
N LYS A 154 21.28 18.88 13.43
CA LYS A 154 19.88 18.46 13.26
C LYS A 154 19.31 17.80 14.51
N VAL A 155 20.08 16.97 15.19
CA VAL A 155 19.60 16.27 16.40
C VAL A 155 19.41 17.25 17.56
N GLU A 156 20.31 18.22 17.70
CA GLU A 156 20.18 19.31 18.68
C GLU A 156 18.92 20.14 18.43
N VAL A 157 18.65 20.51 17.18
CA VAL A 157 17.43 21.25 16.80
C VAL A 157 16.18 20.43 17.11
N VAL A 158 16.17 19.14 16.78
CA VAL A 158 15.06 18.22 17.09
C VAL A 158 14.85 18.14 18.60
N ALA A 159 15.90 17.95 19.41
CA ALA A 159 15.80 17.89 20.86
C ALA A 159 15.16 19.17 21.44
N ARG A 160 15.55 20.34 20.96
CA ARG A 160 14.94 21.62 21.37
C ARG A 160 13.46 21.73 20.99
N ILE A 161 13.09 21.27 19.79
CA ILE A 161 11.69 21.20 19.37
C ILE A 161 10.91 20.24 20.28
N LEU A 162 11.52 19.11 20.66
CA LEU A 162 10.90 18.11 21.53
C LEU A 162 10.62 18.62 22.95
N GLN A 163 11.42 19.59 23.43
CA GLN A 163 11.25 20.28 24.72
C GLN A 163 10.19 21.38 24.70
N ALA A 164 9.64 21.73 23.53
CA ALA A 164 8.62 22.78 23.44
C ALA A 164 7.35 22.40 24.22
N ARG A 165 6.83 23.35 25.00
CA ARG A 165 5.59 23.18 25.77
C ARG A 165 4.43 22.89 24.81
N GLY A 166 3.60 21.90 25.15
CA GLY A 166 2.39 21.56 24.39
C GLY A 166 2.62 20.73 23.12
N ARG A 167 3.84 20.24 22.86
CA ARG A 167 4.15 19.42 21.67
C ARG A 167 3.33 18.14 21.56
N GLY A 168 3.09 17.43 22.68
CA GLY A 168 2.43 16.12 22.67
C GLY A 168 3.31 15.00 22.07
N ARG A 169 2.70 13.94 21.52
CA ARG A 169 3.42 12.85 20.82
C ARG A 169 3.90 13.33 19.45
N THR A 170 5.09 12.91 19.02
CA THR A 170 5.70 13.38 17.76
C THR A 170 6.32 12.22 17.01
N ILE A 171 6.16 12.23 15.69
CA ILE A 171 6.79 11.28 14.77
C ILE A 171 7.93 12.01 14.06
N ILE A 172 9.12 11.39 14.03
CA ILE A 172 10.30 11.93 13.35
C ILE A 172 10.61 11.02 12.16
N PHE A 173 10.47 11.55 10.95
CA PHE A 173 10.82 10.84 9.72
C PHE A 173 12.28 11.05 9.38
N THR A 174 12.98 9.97 9.04
CA THR A 174 14.36 10.01 8.54
C THR A 174 14.49 9.19 7.26
N LYS A 175 15.46 9.52 6.42
CA LYS A 175 15.65 8.86 5.12
C LYS A 175 16.09 7.40 5.23
N THR A 176 16.81 7.02 6.30
CA THR A 176 17.39 5.68 6.42
C THR A 176 17.20 5.11 7.82
N LYS A 177 17.10 3.78 7.92
CA LYS A 177 17.03 3.06 9.20
C LYS A 177 18.22 3.38 10.10
N ARG A 178 19.43 3.53 9.54
CA ARG A 178 20.64 3.90 10.30
C ARG A 178 20.51 5.28 10.90
N THR A 179 19.97 6.25 10.16
CA THR A 179 19.71 7.59 10.69
C THR A 179 18.63 7.55 11.77
N ALA A 180 17.56 6.78 11.58
CA ALA A 180 16.52 6.62 12.59
C ALA A 180 17.11 6.07 13.92
N ALA A 181 17.90 5.01 13.85
CA ALA A 181 18.55 4.41 15.02
C ALA A 181 19.48 5.41 15.74
N LYS A 182 20.33 6.10 14.97
CA LYS A 182 21.24 7.13 15.52
C LYS A 182 20.48 8.27 16.21
N VAL A 183 19.41 8.78 15.59
CA VAL A 183 18.59 9.85 16.19
C VAL A 183 17.90 9.35 17.46
N ALA A 184 17.40 8.12 17.47
CA ALA A 184 16.78 7.54 18.65
C ALA A 184 17.77 7.41 19.82
N GLU A 185 18.96 6.86 19.57
CA GLU A 185 20.03 6.73 20.57
C GLU A 185 20.44 8.09 21.15
N GLU A 186 20.75 9.07 20.29
CA GLU A 186 21.12 10.41 20.75
C GLU A 186 20.00 11.12 21.54
N LEU A 187 18.73 10.87 21.21
CA LEU A 187 17.60 11.40 21.98
C LEU A 187 17.46 10.70 23.33
N VAL A 188 17.68 9.38 23.41
CA VAL A 188 17.69 8.64 24.68
C VAL A 188 18.80 9.14 25.59
N ASP A 189 20.01 9.35 25.07
CA ASP A 189 21.15 9.90 25.82
C ASP A 189 20.85 11.31 26.38
N ARG A 190 19.96 12.04 25.72
CA ARG A 190 19.48 13.38 26.12
C ARG A 190 18.26 13.34 27.05
N GLY A 191 17.82 12.15 27.46
CA GLY A 191 16.74 11.95 28.42
C GLY A 191 15.32 11.96 27.82
N PHE A 192 15.18 11.78 26.51
CA PHE A 192 13.87 11.54 25.90
C PHE A 192 13.53 10.05 25.95
N ALA A 193 12.27 9.72 26.25
CA ALA A 193 11.73 8.35 26.33
C ALA A 193 10.84 8.02 25.12
#